data_AF-A0A9W8PEZ7-F1
#
_entry.id   AF-A0A9W8PEZ7-F1
#
_cell.length_a   1.000
_cell.length_b   1.000
_cell.length_c   1.000
_cell.angle_alpha   90.00
_cell.angle_beta   90.00
_cell.angle_gamma   90.00
#
_symmetry.space_group_name_H-M   'P 1'
#
loop_
_entity.id
_entity.type
_entity.pdbx_description
1 polymer ?
#
loop_
_entity_poly.entity_id
_entity_poly.type
_entity_poly.pdbx_seq_one_letter_code
_entity_poly.pdbx_strand_id
1 'polypeptide(L)'
;MALDDIKTLVEWKLRHGKFRPTLMKLVSSNDPSDAQDVVKQAVEMYDKTADIGAAVKVLTKLRGIGPATASLLLAVHDASRVIFFSDEAFWWLCCDSKQSPIKYDAKEYSALCSKFEKLRDRLGVVKASDAEKVAYVLMKQPDQPEQSHGAAPVKKEKEDTSTKPAKKRKPDVKETKKADNVTHEQPSLRRSKRHKS
;
A
#
# COMPACT_ATOMS: atom_id res chain seq x y z
N MET A 1 24.85 1.43 -4.66
CA MET A 1 23.73 1.81 -3.78
C MET A 1 24.30 1.98 -2.37
N ALA A 2 24.41 3.21 -1.90
CA ALA A 2 24.86 3.56 -0.56
C ALA A 2 23.67 3.64 0.41
N LEU A 3 23.94 3.83 1.70
CA LEU A 3 22.89 3.91 2.73
C LEU A 3 21.86 5.02 2.47
N ASP A 4 22.26 6.15 1.88
CA ASP A 4 21.33 7.25 1.59
C ASP A 4 20.38 6.93 0.42
N ASP A 5 20.84 6.19 -0.60
CA ASP A 5 19.96 5.67 -1.66
C ASP A 5 18.86 4.77 -1.06
N ILE A 6 19.24 3.91 -0.09
CA ILE A 6 18.31 3.03 0.64
C ILE A 6 17.31 3.87 1.44
N LYS A 7 17.74 4.95 2.10
CA LYS A 7 16.83 5.88 2.80
C LYS A 7 15.84 6.51 1.82
N THR A 8 16.28 7.00 0.66
CA THR A 8 15.41 7.60 -0.36
C THR A 8 14.37 6.61 -0.90
N LEU A 9 14.77 5.37 -1.19
CA LEU A 9 13.85 4.31 -1.63
C LEU A 9 12.83 3.92 -0.54
N VAL A 10 13.25 3.87 0.72
CA VAL A 10 12.36 3.59 1.85
C VAL A 10 11.41 4.76 2.12
N GLU A 11 11.87 6.01 2.00
CA GLU A 11 10.99 7.18 2.10
C GLU A 11 9.95 7.21 0.98
N TRP A 12 10.37 7.01 -0.27
CA TRP A 12 9.46 6.87 -1.41
C TRP A 12 8.40 5.80 -1.15
N LYS A 13 8.80 4.62 -0.67
CA LYS A 13 7.89 3.53 -0.33
C LYS A 13 6.90 3.92 0.77
N LEU A 14 7.34 4.64 1.81
CA LEU A 14 6.50 5.10 2.92
C LEU A 14 5.49 6.19 2.53
N ARG A 15 5.72 6.90 1.42
CA ARG A 15 4.77 7.87 0.85
C ARG A 15 3.64 7.21 0.04
N HIS A 16 3.86 5.99 -0.49
CA HIS A 16 2.91 5.31 -1.40
C HIS A 16 2.21 4.09 -0.78
N GLY A 17 2.88 3.37 0.13
CA GLY A 17 2.34 2.19 0.81
C GLY A 17 1.98 2.44 2.28
N LYS A 18 1.74 1.34 3.02
CA LYS A 18 1.37 1.38 4.45
C LYS A 18 2.40 2.16 5.31
N PHE A 19 1.96 3.24 5.94
CA PHE A 19 2.76 4.10 6.83
C PHE A 19 3.35 3.32 8.02
N ARG A 20 4.67 3.47 8.24
CA ARG A 20 5.44 2.80 9.30
C ARG A 20 6.49 3.77 9.88
N PRO A 21 6.16 4.57 10.90
CA PRO A 21 7.01 5.69 11.34
C PRO A 21 8.37 5.26 11.91
N THR A 22 8.47 4.04 12.44
CA THR A 22 9.73 3.49 12.98
C THR A 22 10.71 3.03 11.89
N LEU A 23 10.25 2.85 10.64
CA LEU A 23 11.04 2.19 9.59
C LEU A 23 12.27 3.02 9.19
N MET A 24 12.12 4.32 8.99
CA MET A 24 13.25 5.22 8.67
C MET A 24 14.28 5.25 9.78
N LYS A 25 13.87 5.18 11.06
CA LYS A 25 14.80 5.13 12.21
C LYS A 25 15.61 3.84 12.22
N LEU A 26 15.00 2.70 11.89
CA LEU A 26 15.70 1.42 11.78
C LEU A 26 16.70 1.44 10.62
N VAL A 27 16.26 1.87 9.42
CA VAL A 27 17.12 1.93 8.22
C VAL A 27 18.29 2.88 8.42
N SER A 28 18.06 4.05 9.01
CA SER A 28 19.10 5.05 9.30
C SER A 28 20.05 4.65 10.43
N SER A 29 19.84 3.50 11.07
CA SER A 29 20.71 2.97 12.13
C SER A 29 21.66 1.85 11.66
N ASN A 30 21.64 1.48 10.37
CA ASN A 30 22.68 0.62 9.82
C ASN A 30 23.98 1.43 9.65
N ASP A 31 25.13 0.76 9.74
CA ASP A 31 26.39 1.38 9.36
C ASP A 31 26.41 1.63 7.83
N PRO A 32 26.95 2.77 7.33
CA PRO A 32 26.97 3.07 5.90
C PRO A 32 27.77 2.06 5.05
N SER A 33 28.86 1.51 5.59
CA SER A 33 29.72 0.55 4.90
C SER A 33 29.11 -0.85 4.88
N ASP A 34 28.64 -1.35 6.04
CA ASP A 34 27.88 -2.61 6.12
C ASP A 34 26.66 -2.58 5.18
N ALA A 35 25.93 -1.48 5.14
CA ALA A 35 24.76 -1.32 4.28
C ALA A 35 25.11 -1.42 2.79
N GLN A 36 26.20 -0.78 2.37
CA GLN A 36 26.67 -0.84 0.99
C GLN A 36 27.17 -2.24 0.62
N ASP A 37 27.96 -2.89 1.49
CA ASP A 37 28.53 -4.21 1.22
C ASP A 37 27.48 -5.33 1.26
N VAL A 38 26.43 -5.23 2.09
CA VAL A 38 25.30 -6.18 2.06
C VAL A 38 24.48 -6.03 0.77
N VAL A 39 24.24 -4.81 0.26
CA VAL A 39 23.56 -4.63 -1.03
C VAL A 39 24.45 -5.14 -2.18
N LYS A 40 25.75 -4.83 -2.16
CA LYS A 40 26.71 -5.36 -3.13
C LYS A 40 26.74 -6.89 -3.13
N GLN A 41 26.80 -7.52 -1.97
CA GLN A 41 26.75 -8.98 -1.82
C GLN A 41 25.45 -9.57 -2.39
N ALA A 42 24.31 -8.92 -2.18
CA ALA A 42 23.02 -9.38 -2.73
C ALA A 42 22.95 -9.26 -4.25
N VAL A 43 23.42 -8.15 -4.81
CA VAL A 43 23.48 -7.92 -6.27
C VAL A 43 24.45 -8.89 -6.94
N GLU A 44 25.68 -9.01 -6.42
CA GLU A 44 26.65 -9.98 -6.93
C GLU A 44 26.18 -11.43 -6.82
N MET A 45 25.38 -11.77 -5.81
CA MET A 45 24.75 -13.09 -5.68
C MET A 45 23.68 -13.27 -6.76
N TYR A 46 22.79 -12.28 -6.94
CA TYR A 46 21.75 -12.29 -7.96
C TYR A 46 22.33 -12.44 -9.38
N ASP A 47 23.33 -11.64 -9.74
CA ASP A 47 23.93 -11.65 -11.07
C ASP A 47 24.64 -12.99 -11.40
N LYS A 48 25.06 -13.75 -10.38
CA LYS A 48 25.73 -15.05 -10.52
C LYS A 48 24.76 -16.25 -10.55
N THR A 49 23.57 -16.15 -9.94
CA THR A 49 22.65 -17.30 -9.78
C THR A 49 21.23 -17.08 -10.32
N ALA A 50 20.85 -15.83 -10.63
CA ALA A 50 19.48 -15.37 -10.84
C ALA A 50 18.50 -15.66 -9.67
N ASP A 51 18.99 -16.08 -8.49
CA ASP A 51 18.15 -16.41 -7.33
C ASP A 51 17.70 -15.15 -6.57
N ILE A 52 16.51 -14.68 -6.94
CA ILE A 52 15.78 -13.58 -6.30
C ILE A 52 15.60 -13.84 -4.79
N GLY A 53 15.35 -15.08 -4.39
CA GLY A 53 15.10 -15.46 -3.00
C GLY A 53 16.37 -15.39 -2.13
N ALA A 54 17.50 -15.88 -2.65
CA ALA A 54 18.79 -15.77 -1.99
C ALA A 54 19.25 -14.31 -1.88
N ALA A 55 19.14 -13.52 -2.95
CA ALA A 55 19.48 -12.10 -2.94
C ALA A 55 18.61 -11.30 -1.95
N VAL A 56 17.29 -11.52 -1.93
CA VAL A 56 16.39 -10.93 -0.93
C VAL A 56 16.75 -11.36 0.49
N LYS A 57 17.11 -12.63 0.71
CA LYS A 57 17.55 -13.13 2.02
C LYS A 57 18.83 -12.43 2.50
N VAL A 58 19.77 -12.09 1.61
CA VAL A 58 20.94 -11.26 1.94
C VAL A 58 20.52 -9.83 2.33
N LEU A 59 19.67 -9.18 1.54
CA LEU A 59 19.18 -7.82 1.83
C LEU A 59 18.43 -7.73 3.17
N THR A 60 17.70 -8.78 3.56
CA THR A 60 16.98 -8.81 4.85
C THR A 60 17.88 -8.91 6.10
N LYS A 61 19.21 -8.93 5.94
CA LYS A 61 20.15 -8.73 7.06
C LYS A 61 20.12 -7.29 7.61
N LEU A 62 19.73 -6.31 6.79
CA LEU A 62 19.76 -4.89 7.17
C LEU A 62 18.58 -4.49 8.05
N ARG A 63 18.84 -3.69 9.09
CA ARG A 63 17.82 -3.22 10.04
C ARG A 63 16.78 -2.38 9.32
N GLY A 64 15.51 -2.78 9.44
CA GLY A 64 14.39 -2.13 8.75
C GLY A 64 14.13 -2.61 7.31
N ILE A 65 14.92 -3.55 6.77
CA ILE A 65 14.72 -4.11 5.44
C ILE A 65 14.05 -5.48 5.54
N GLY A 66 12.71 -5.53 5.47
CA GLY A 66 11.96 -6.78 5.31
C GLY A 66 11.90 -7.25 3.85
N PRO A 67 11.35 -8.44 3.54
CA PRO A 67 11.25 -8.99 2.19
C PRO A 67 10.62 -8.01 1.18
N ALA A 68 9.60 -7.27 1.62
CA ALA A 68 8.94 -6.27 0.78
C ALA A 68 9.79 -5.03 0.48
N THR A 69 10.86 -4.76 1.23
CA THR A 69 11.79 -3.65 0.95
C THR A 69 13.03 -4.17 0.23
N ALA A 70 13.53 -5.35 0.60
CA ALA A 70 14.57 -6.05 -0.15
C ALA A 70 14.22 -6.24 -1.63
N SER A 71 12.99 -6.66 -1.93
CA SER A 71 12.49 -6.76 -3.31
C SER A 71 12.48 -5.42 -4.05
N LEU A 72 12.21 -4.29 -3.38
CA LEU A 72 12.32 -2.96 -4.00
C LEU A 72 13.77 -2.61 -4.35
N LEU A 73 14.72 -2.85 -3.42
CA LEU A 73 16.14 -2.58 -3.68
C LEU A 73 16.68 -3.43 -4.85
N LEU A 74 16.21 -4.67 -4.98
CA LEU A 74 16.61 -5.58 -6.06
C LEU A 74 15.87 -5.29 -7.39
N ALA A 75 14.62 -4.83 -7.36
CA ALA A 75 13.88 -4.37 -8.55
C ALA A 75 14.44 -3.06 -9.13
N VAL A 76 15.12 -2.24 -8.33
CA VAL A 76 15.91 -1.08 -8.82
C VAL A 76 17.15 -1.52 -9.61
N HIS A 77 17.70 -2.71 -9.33
CA HIS A 77 18.78 -3.32 -10.14
C HIS A 77 18.22 -4.03 -11.38
N ASP A 78 17.13 -4.80 -11.25
CA ASP A 78 16.49 -5.52 -12.36
C ASP A 78 14.97 -5.40 -12.39
N ALA A 79 14.50 -4.27 -12.93
CA ALA A 79 13.09 -3.98 -13.17
C ALA A 79 12.43 -4.83 -14.27
N SER A 80 13.16 -5.79 -14.88
CA SER A 80 12.63 -6.69 -15.92
C SER A 80 12.25 -8.05 -15.34
N ARG A 81 13.07 -8.62 -14.46
CA ARG A 81 12.86 -9.96 -13.87
C ARG A 81 12.38 -9.93 -12.41
N VAL A 82 12.74 -8.90 -11.63
CA VAL A 82 12.47 -8.87 -10.19
C VAL A 82 11.21 -8.05 -9.90
N ILE A 83 10.16 -8.72 -9.40
CA ILE A 83 8.91 -8.07 -9.02
C ILE A 83 8.98 -7.45 -7.63
N PHE A 84 8.72 -6.14 -7.55
CA PHE A 84 8.56 -5.43 -6.29
C PHE A 84 7.29 -5.92 -5.56
N PHE A 85 7.45 -6.31 -4.30
CA PHE A 85 6.35 -6.68 -3.41
C PHE A 85 5.62 -5.43 -2.88
N SER A 86 4.87 -4.79 -3.77
CA SER A 86 3.85 -3.79 -3.46
C SER A 86 2.56 -4.47 -2.94
N ASP A 87 1.72 -3.69 -2.28
CA ASP A 87 0.40 -4.16 -1.82
C ASP A 87 -0.47 -4.51 -3.05
N GLU A 88 -0.39 -3.69 -4.09
CA GLU A 88 -1.16 -3.80 -5.33
C GLU A 88 -0.78 -5.04 -6.17
N ALA A 89 0.52 -5.30 -6.36
CA ALA A 89 0.97 -6.50 -7.08
C ALA A 89 0.58 -7.79 -6.34
N PHE A 90 0.63 -7.78 -5.01
CA PHE A 90 0.20 -8.92 -4.21
C PHE A 90 -1.31 -9.14 -4.29
N TRP A 91 -2.14 -8.10 -4.14
CA TRP A 91 -3.59 -8.23 -4.24
C TRP A 91 -4.04 -8.73 -5.62
N TRP A 92 -3.48 -8.17 -6.70
CA TRP A 92 -3.81 -8.57 -8.07
C TRP A 92 -3.41 -10.02 -8.36
N LEU A 93 -2.16 -10.41 -8.05
CA LEU A 93 -1.61 -11.71 -8.46
C LEU A 93 -1.90 -12.84 -7.45
N CYS A 94 -2.04 -12.54 -6.16
CA CYS A 94 -2.18 -13.54 -5.09
C CYS A 94 -3.56 -13.56 -4.40
N CYS A 95 -4.37 -12.51 -4.52
CA CYS A 95 -5.66 -12.40 -3.80
C CYS A 95 -6.87 -12.16 -4.70
N ASP A 96 -6.78 -12.46 -6.00
CA ASP A 96 -7.85 -12.28 -6.99
C ASP A 96 -8.44 -10.85 -6.97
N SER A 97 -7.55 -9.85 -6.96
CA SER A 97 -7.83 -8.41 -6.84
C SER A 97 -8.53 -7.96 -5.55
N LYS A 98 -8.60 -8.80 -4.51
CA LYS A 98 -9.22 -8.45 -3.20
C LYS A 98 -8.18 -7.91 -2.23
N GLN A 99 -8.45 -6.75 -1.64
CA GLN A 99 -7.57 -6.07 -0.67
C GLN A 99 -7.50 -6.80 0.68
N SER A 100 -6.82 -7.95 0.68
CA SER A 100 -6.66 -8.86 1.81
C SER A 100 -5.49 -8.46 2.71
N PRO A 101 -5.47 -8.83 4.02
CA PRO A 101 -4.34 -8.53 4.90
C PRO A 101 -3.03 -9.20 4.45
N ILE A 102 -1.97 -8.42 4.29
CA ILE A 102 -0.62 -8.87 3.90
C ILE A 102 0.28 -8.92 5.15
N LYS A 103 1.07 -10.00 5.32
CA LYS A 103 2.03 -10.18 6.42
C LYS A 103 3.41 -9.62 6.12
N TYR A 104 3.76 -9.51 4.83
CA TYR A 104 5.05 -9.07 4.29
C TYR A 104 6.20 -10.05 4.59
N ASP A 105 5.88 -11.34 4.69
CA ASP A 105 6.85 -12.41 4.95
C ASP A 105 7.47 -12.99 3.66
N ALA A 106 8.49 -13.83 3.82
CA ALA A 106 9.21 -14.42 2.68
C ALA A 106 8.39 -15.47 1.90
N LYS A 107 7.37 -16.08 2.53
CA LYS A 107 6.47 -17.06 1.88
C LYS A 107 5.47 -16.36 0.98
N GLU A 108 4.90 -15.24 1.43
CA GLU A 108 4.08 -14.35 0.59
C GLU A 108 4.89 -13.82 -0.60
N TYR A 109 6.14 -13.39 -0.38
CA TYR A 109 6.99 -12.93 -1.47
C TYR A 109 7.30 -14.04 -2.50
N SER A 110 7.61 -15.25 -2.04
CA SER A 110 7.83 -16.41 -2.92
C SER A 110 6.57 -16.80 -3.70
N ALA A 111 5.39 -16.63 -3.10
CA ALA A 111 4.10 -16.81 -3.79
C ALA A 111 3.86 -15.74 -4.86
N LEU A 112 4.21 -14.47 -4.59
CA LEU A 112 4.15 -13.38 -5.57
C LEU A 112 5.05 -13.66 -6.77
N CYS A 113 6.31 -14.04 -6.53
CA CYS A 113 7.24 -14.46 -7.59
C CYS A 113 6.63 -15.62 -8.41
N SER A 114 6.14 -16.65 -7.74
CA SER A 114 5.51 -17.83 -8.38
C SER A 114 4.24 -17.51 -9.19
N LYS A 115 3.52 -16.43 -8.86
CA LYS A 115 2.37 -15.94 -9.64
C LYS A 115 2.80 -15.04 -10.81
N PHE A 116 3.85 -14.23 -10.64
CA PHE A 116 4.42 -13.42 -11.71
C PHE A 116 5.08 -14.28 -12.80
N GLU A 117 5.83 -15.32 -12.43
CA GLU A 117 6.38 -16.30 -13.37
C GLU A 117 5.26 -16.91 -14.25
N LYS A 118 4.18 -17.41 -13.64
CA LYS A 118 3.01 -17.93 -14.36
C LYS A 118 2.28 -16.90 -15.21
N LEU A 119 2.34 -15.61 -14.87
CA LEU A 119 1.83 -14.53 -15.71
C LEU A 119 2.71 -14.36 -16.95
N ARG A 120 4.04 -14.41 -16.79
CA ARG A 120 5.03 -14.35 -17.87
C ARG A 120 4.90 -15.55 -18.81
N ASP A 121 4.80 -16.77 -18.28
CA ASP A 121 4.56 -17.99 -19.08
C ASP A 121 3.30 -17.89 -19.95
N ARG A 122 2.23 -17.27 -19.43
CA ARG A 122 0.95 -17.10 -20.13
C ARG A 122 0.94 -15.97 -21.16
N LEU A 123 1.69 -14.89 -20.94
CA LEU A 123 1.63 -13.66 -21.73
C LEU A 123 2.91 -13.39 -22.56
N GLY A 124 3.92 -14.25 -22.46
CA GLY A 124 5.23 -14.03 -23.10
C GLY A 124 6.11 -13.08 -22.30
N VAL A 125 6.94 -12.29 -22.98
CA VAL A 125 8.02 -11.48 -22.36
C VAL A 125 7.46 -10.21 -21.69
N VAL A 126 6.76 -10.40 -20.56
CA VAL A 126 6.29 -9.34 -19.66
C VAL A 126 7.39 -8.99 -18.65
N LYS A 127 7.71 -7.70 -18.52
CA LYS A 127 8.62 -7.19 -17.48
C LYS A 127 7.91 -7.07 -16.14
N ALA A 128 8.64 -7.31 -15.05
CA ALA A 128 8.17 -7.12 -13.69
C ALA A 128 7.59 -5.70 -13.46
N SER A 129 8.33 -4.66 -13.83
CA SER A 129 7.87 -3.27 -13.71
C SER A 129 6.65 -2.92 -14.56
N ASP A 130 6.34 -3.67 -15.64
CA ASP A 130 5.12 -3.46 -16.42
C ASP A 130 3.92 -4.17 -15.79
N ALA A 131 4.12 -5.36 -15.21
CA ALA A 131 3.13 -6.02 -14.36
C ALA A 131 2.80 -5.20 -13.10
N GLU A 132 3.78 -4.53 -12.49
CA GLU A 132 3.59 -3.63 -11.36
C GLU A 132 2.75 -2.39 -11.72
N LYS A 133 3.00 -1.76 -12.88
CA LYS A 133 2.18 -0.63 -13.38
C LYS A 133 0.73 -1.05 -13.62
N VAL A 134 0.52 -2.22 -14.22
CA VAL A 134 -0.83 -2.79 -14.43
C VAL A 134 -1.51 -3.07 -13.09
N ALA A 135 -0.81 -3.68 -12.13
CA ALA A 135 -1.33 -3.91 -10.78
C ALA A 135 -1.73 -2.60 -10.09
N TYR A 136 -0.88 -1.58 -10.13
CA TYR A 136 -1.16 -0.28 -9.56
C TYR A 136 -2.40 0.37 -10.18
N VAL A 137 -2.53 0.36 -11.52
CA VAL A 137 -3.70 0.92 -12.19
C VAL A 137 -4.97 0.16 -11.80
N LEU A 138 -4.97 -1.18 -11.88
CA LEU A 138 -6.14 -2.00 -11.56
C LEU A 138 -6.58 -1.85 -10.09
N MET A 139 -5.62 -1.83 -9.15
CA MET A 139 -5.90 -1.75 -7.71
C MET A 139 -6.17 -0.32 -7.19
N LYS A 140 -6.09 0.71 -8.05
CA LYS A 140 -6.40 2.12 -7.73
C LYS A 140 -7.56 2.72 -8.52
N GLN A 141 -8.17 1.98 -9.46
CA GLN A 141 -9.40 2.44 -10.11
C GLN A 141 -10.52 2.54 -9.07
N PRO A 142 -11.33 3.63 -9.07
CA PRO A 142 -12.57 3.66 -8.31
C PRO A 142 -13.54 2.66 -8.92
N ASP A 143 -14.30 1.95 -8.08
CA ASP A 143 -15.12 0.77 -8.43
C ASP A 143 -15.78 0.86 -9.81
N GLN A 144 -15.17 0.18 -10.79
CA GLN A 144 -15.88 -0.22 -11.99
C GLN A 144 -16.86 -1.32 -11.58
N PRO A 145 -18.18 -1.17 -11.80
CA PRO A 145 -19.11 -2.26 -11.55
C PRO A 145 -18.70 -3.46 -12.41
N GLU A 146 -18.61 -4.65 -11.80
CA GLU A 146 -17.95 -5.81 -12.41
C GLU A 146 -18.47 -6.09 -13.83
N GLN A 147 -17.57 -5.97 -14.82
CA GLN A 147 -17.85 -6.40 -16.19
C GLN A 147 -17.84 -7.93 -16.27
N SER A 148 -18.91 -8.52 -15.75
CA SER A 148 -19.24 -9.92 -15.96
C SER A 148 -19.40 -10.18 -17.46
N HIS A 149 -18.50 -10.99 -18.03
CA HIS A 149 -18.63 -11.50 -19.39
C HIS A 149 -19.72 -12.59 -19.48
N GLY A 150 -20.95 -12.21 -19.18
CA GLY A 150 -22.15 -13.03 -19.36
C GLY A 150 -22.91 -12.59 -20.62
N ALA A 151 -23.10 -13.50 -21.58
CA ALA A 151 -23.90 -13.22 -22.76
C ALA A 151 -25.39 -13.05 -22.39
N ALA A 152 -26.02 -11.97 -22.84
CA ALA A 152 -27.41 -11.66 -22.53
C ALA A 152 -28.41 -12.47 -23.37
N PRO A 153 -29.55 -12.87 -22.77
CA PRO A 153 -30.83 -12.91 -23.47
C PRO A 153 -31.76 -11.75 -23.07
N VAL A 154 -32.70 -11.42 -23.96
CA VAL A 154 -33.49 -10.17 -23.95
C VAL A 154 -34.79 -10.25 -23.13
N LYS A 155 -35.07 -9.16 -22.39
CA LYS A 155 -36.36 -8.63 -21.86
C LYS A 155 -37.58 -9.56 -21.65
N LYS A 156 -38.28 -9.33 -20.53
CA LYS A 156 -39.72 -8.96 -20.55
C LYS A 156 -39.99 -7.80 -19.57
N GLU A 157 -41.05 -7.05 -19.83
CA GLU A 157 -41.40 -5.79 -19.14
C GLU A 157 -42.69 -5.93 -18.31
N LYS A 158 -42.84 -5.07 -17.30
CA LYS A 158 -44.07 -4.48 -16.71
C LYS A 158 -43.62 -3.42 -15.68
N GLU A 159 -43.96 -2.14 -15.79
CA GLU A 159 -45.30 -1.54 -15.59
C GLU A 159 -45.76 -1.65 -14.13
N ASP A 160 -46.08 -0.60 -13.35
CA ASP A 160 -45.77 0.83 -13.24
C ASP A 160 -46.84 1.39 -12.27
N THR A 161 -46.47 2.14 -11.22
CA THR A 161 -47.41 3.08 -10.56
C THR A 161 -46.69 4.11 -9.68
N SER A 162 -47.32 5.29 -9.54
CA SER A 162 -46.89 6.45 -8.74
C SER A 162 -47.00 6.20 -7.21
N THR A 163 -46.56 7.06 -6.26
CA THR A 163 -46.71 8.53 -6.20
C THR A 163 -45.82 9.18 -5.10
N LYS A 164 -45.57 10.50 -5.19
CA LYS A 164 -44.99 11.40 -4.15
C LYS A 164 -45.97 12.58 -3.94
N PRO A 165 -46.10 13.22 -2.75
CA PRO A 165 -45.18 14.34 -2.41
C PRO A 165 -45.01 14.79 -0.91
N ALA A 166 -43.75 15.07 -0.54
CA ALA A 166 -43.24 16.35 0.03
C ALA A 166 -43.59 16.95 1.43
N LYS A 167 -42.55 17.64 1.99
CA LYS A 167 -42.51 18.89 2.83
C LYS A 167 -42.47 18.87 4.40
N LYS A 168 -41.24 19.09 4.90
CA LYS A 168 -40.76 20.24 5.75
C LYS A 168 -41.03 20.37 7.29
N ARG A 169 -39.91 20.68 7.98
CA ARG A 169 -39.65 21.67 9.08
C ARG A 169 -39.59 21.25 10.58
N LYS A 170 -38.65 21.90 11.30
CA LYS A 170 -38.52 22.08 12.77
C LYS A 170 -39.11 23.46 13.18
N PRO A 171 -39.39 23.75 14.47
CA PRO A 171 -38.41 24.25 15.48
C PRO A 171 -38.32 23.32 16.73
N ASP A 172 -37.44 23.43 17.74
CA ASP A 172 -36.59 24.48 18.37
C ASP A 172 -37.19 25.22 19.60
N VAL A 173 -36.32 25.65 20.53
CA VAL A 173 -36.53 26.44 21.78
C VAL A 173 -37.18 25.73 23.01
N LYS A 174 -36.82 25.93 24.30
CA LYS A 174 -35.59 26.33 25.06
C LYS A 174 -35.91 26.37 26.59
N GLU A 175 -34.92 26.12 27.47
CA GLU A 175 -34.89 26.48 28.93
C GLU A 175 -35.95 25.88 29.90
N THR A 176 -35.74 25.79 31.22
CA THR A 176 -34.60 26.23 32.09
C THR A 176 -34.07 25.02 32.92
N LYS A 177 -33.68 24.98 34.22
CA LYS A 177 -33.59 25.96 35.34
C LYS A 177 -32.33 25.78 36.23
N LYS A 178 -32.48 25.47 37.52
CA LYS A 178 -31.47 25.61 38.62
C LYS A 178 -31.78 24.64 39.79
N ALA A 179 -30.89 24.41 40.77
CA ALA A 179 -29.74 25.19 41.25
C ALA A 179 -28.64 24.24 41.83
N ASP A 180 -27.37 24.62 42.06
CA ASP A 180 -26.55 25.75 41.57
C ASP A 180 -25.04 25.55 41.87
N ASN A 181 -24.72 24.92 43.00
CA ASN A 181 -23.39 24.74 43.61
C ASN A 181 -23.39 23.36 44.31
N VAL A 182 -22.31 22.67 44.69
CA VAL A 182 -20.86 22.95 44.89
C VAL A 182 -20.07 21.73 44.33
N THR A 183 -18.75 21.68 44.09
CA THR A 183 -17.55 22.49 44.41
C THR A 183 -16.48 22.22 43.28
N HIS A 184 -15.29 22.82 43.14
CA HIS A 184 -14.56 23.85 43.89
C HIS A 184 -13.71 24.77 42.97
N GLU A 185 -12.46 24.41 42.67
CA GLU A 185 -11.39 25.25 42.10
C GLU A 185 -10.47 24.47 41.14
N GLN A 186 -9.69 25.07 40.23
CA GLN A 186 -9.80 26.36 39.50
C GLN A 186 -9.02 26.24 38.15
N PRO A 187 -8.77 27.27 37.30
CA PRO A 187 -9.33 27.28 35.96
C PRO A 187 -8.32 27.13 34.80
N SER A 188 -8.83 26.93 33.58
CA SER A 188 -8.07 26.97 32.32
C SER A 188 -8.76 27.85 31.26
N LEU A 189 -8.04 28.86 30.73
CA LEU A 189 -8.51 29.82 29.72
C LEU A 189 -7.32 30.40 28.92
N ARG A 190 -7.44 30.86 27.66
CA ARG A 190 -8.31 30.41 26.55
C ARG A 190 -7.72 30.90 25.21
N ARG A 191 -7.82 30.04 24.18
CA ARG A 191 -7.52 30.27 22.75
C ARG A 191 -7.81 31.68 22.21
N SER A 192 -6.82 32.30 21.55
CA SER A 192 -6.95 33.58 20.84
C SER A 192 -7.60 33.46 19.45
N LYS A 193 -8.06 34.59 18.89
CA LYS A 193 -8.50 34.74 17.49
C LYS A 193 -7.90 36.01 16.87
N ARG A 194 -7.63 35.93 15.57
CA ARG A 194 -7.05 36.99 14.73
C ARG A 194 -8.15 37.89 14.15
N HIS A 195 -8.02 39.21 14.30
CA HIS A 195 -8.78 40.17 13.51
C HIS A 195 -8.05 40.53 12.21
N LYS A 196 -8.81 40.99 11.21
CA LYS A 196 -8.30 41.75 10.08
C LYS A 196 -8.52 43.25 10.35
N SER A 197 -7.59 44.05 9.84
CA SER A 197 -7.89 45.33 9.18
C SER A 197 -7.86 45.10 7.67
#